data_AF-A0A832L3V3-F1
#
_entry.id   AF-A0A832L3V3-F1
#
_cell.length_a   1.000
_cell.length_b   1.000
_cell.length_c   1.000
_cell.angle_alpha   90.00
_cell.angle_beta   90.00
_cell.angle_gamma   90.00
#
_symmetry.space_group_name_H-M   'P 1'
#
loop_
_entity.id
_entity.type
_entity.pdbx_description
1 polymer ?
#
loop_
_entity_poly.entity_id
_entity_poly.type
_entity_poly.pdbx_seq_one_letter_code
_entity_poly.pdbx_strand_id
1 'polypeptide(L)' 'ERRDWDKKNRLLSCIDKASSILGYTPQTEFRKGLEHTYQWFVENWENIEKSAEF' A
#
# COMPACT_ATOMS: atom_id res chain seq x y z
N GLU A 1 22.19 3.40 4.10
CA GLU A 1 22.23 4.72 3.44
C GLU A 1 21.00 4.85 2.54
N ARG A 2 20.49 6.07 2.30
CA ARG A 2 19.32 6.28 1.42
C ARG A 2 19.71 6.02 -0.03
N ARG A 3 18.78 5.53 -0.84
CA ARG A 3 19.02 5.31 -2.26
C ARG A 3 19.05 6.67 -2.97
N ASP A 4 19.80 6.78 -4.06
CA ASP A 4 19.98 8.04 -4.79
C ASP A 4 18.65 8.68 -5.24
N TRP A 5 17.63 7.86 -5.42
CA TRP A 5 16.29 8.26 -5.87
C TRP A 5 15.29 8.53 -4.74
N ASP A 6 15.66 8.34 -3.47
CA ASP A 6 14.80 8.65 -2.32
C ASP A 6 14.73 10.17 -2.05
N LYS A 7 14.13 10.94 -2.97
CA LYS A 7 14.12 12.41 -2.96
C LYS A 7 13.19 13.07 -1.91
N LYS A 8 12.21 12.34 -1.38
CA LYS A 8 11.23 12.88 -0.43
C LYS A 8 11.30 12.14 0.90
N ASN A 9 11.32 12.90 1.99
CA ASN A 9 11.39 12.36 3.35
C ASN A 9 10.01 12.18 3.99
N ARG A 10 8.97 12.82 3.43
CA ARG A 10 7.61 12.76 3.94
C ARG A 10 6.61 13.02 2.81
N LEU A 11 5.53 12.23 2.83
CA LEU A 11 4.35 12.42 2.00
C LEU A 11 3.13 12.22 2.89
N LEU A 12 2.23 13.20 2.92
CA LEU A 12 0.96 13.13 3.63
C LEU A 12 -0.10 13.86 2.79
N SER A 13 -1.14 13.14 2.41
CA SER A 13 -2.24 13.68 1.61
C SER A 13 -3.36 14.23 2.48
N CYS A 14 -4.10 15.21 1.96
CA CYS A 14 -5.37 15.66 2.53
C CYS A 14 -6.53 14.97 1.79
N ILE A 15 -7.48 14.41 2.53
CA ILE A 15 -8.62 13.65 1.97
C ILE A 15 -9.96 14.39 2.03
N ASP A 16 -9.98 15.62 2.56
CA ASP A 16 -11.19 16.38 2.83
C ASP A 16 -12.05 16.59 1.57
N LYS A 17 -11.40 16.87 0.43
CA LYS A 17 -12.10 17.02 -0.85
C LYS A 17 -12.81 15.72 -1.25
N ALA A 18 -12.15 14.58 -1.13
CA ALA A 18 -12.74 13.28 -1.43
C ALA A 18 -13.87 12.93 -0.45
N SER A 19 -13.69 13.23 0.84
CA SER A 19 -14.74 13.08 1.85
C SER A 19 -15.97 13.93 1.52
N SER A 20 -15.79 15.19 1.14
CA SER A 20 -16.91 16.11 0.87
C SER A 20 -17.70 15.79 -0.40
N ILE A 21 -17.02 15.37 -1.47
CA ILE A 21 -17.64 15.13 -2.78
C ILE A 21 -18.15 13.70 -2.91
N LEU A 22 -17.38 12.73 -2.38
CA LEU A 22 -17.62 11.31 -2.61
C LEU A 22 -18.07 10.56 -1.35
N GLY A 23 -18.11 11.23 -0.18
CA GLY A 23 -18.29 10.53 1.09
C GLY A 23 -17.14 9.58 1.42
N TYR A 24 -15.97 9.78 0.80
CA TYR A 24 -14.84 8.87 0.96
C TYR A 24 -14.27 8.93 2.38
N THR A 25 -14.18 7.75 3.00
CA THR A 25 -13.41 7.53 4.22
C THR A 25 -12.65 6.21 4.11
N PRO A 26 -11.32 6.18 4.35
CA PRO A 26 -10.56 4.93 4.40
C PRO A 26 -11.16 3.96 5.42
N GLN A 27 -11.42 2.72 5.01
CA GLN A 27 -12.02 1.69 5.88
C GLN A 27 -11.00 0.71 6.46
N THR A 28 -9.80 0.68 5.87
CA THR A 28 -8.76 -0.28 6.23
C THR A 28 -7.62 0.44 6.91
N GLU A 29 -7.37 0.10 8.18
CA GLU A 29 -6.18 0.54 8.89
C GLU A 29 -4.92 -0.02 8.24
N PHE A 30 -3.81 0.70 8.38
CA PHE A 30 -2.54 0.31 7.77
C PHE A 30 -2.10 -1.11 8.15
N ARG A 31 -2.18 -1.45 9.44
CA ARG A 31 -1.81 -2.79 9.94
C ARG A 31 -2.67 -3.89 9.34
N LYS A 32 -3.98 -3.69 9.34
CA LYS A 32 -4.93 -4.66 8.77
C LYS A 32 -4.71 -4.84 7.27
N GLY A 33 -4.38 -3.76 6.56
CA GLY A 33 -3.96 -3.82 5.17
C GLY A 33 -2.73 -4.71 4.96
N LEU A 34 -1.69 -4.55 5.79
CA LEU A 34 -0.50 -5.40 5.73
C LEU A 34 -0.79 -6.88 6.02
N GLU A 35 -1.66 -7.16 7.00
CA GLU A 35 -2.08 -8.53 7.33
C GLU A 35 -2.82 -9.18 6.14
N HIS A 36 -3.73 -8.47 5.49
CA HIS A 36 -4.40 -8.96 4.27
C HIS A 36 -3.42 -9.17 3.11
N THR A 37 -2.48 -8.24 2.91
CA THR A 37 -1.45 -8.37 1.87
C THR A 37 -0.58 -9.59 2.14
N TYR A 38 -0.09 -9.76 3.36
CA TYR A 38 0.70 -10.93 3.76
C TYR A 38 -0.07 -12.24 3.50
N GLN A 39 -1.33 -12.29 3.89
CA GLN A 39 -2.17 -13.46 3.67
C GLN A 39 -2.26 -13.81 2.18
N TRP A 40 -2.50 -12.81 1.32
CA TRP A 40 -2.52 -13.01 -0.13
C TRP A 40 -1.16 -13.52 -0.66
N PHE A 41 -0.04 -13.01 -0.15
CA PHE A 41 1.29 -13.50 -0.52
C PHE A 41 1.48 -14.97 -0.17
N VAL A 42 1.09 -15.38 1.04
CA VAL A 42 1.18 -16.78 1.50
C VAL A 42 0.32 -17.69 0.62
N GLU A 43 -0.90 -17.28 0.31
CA GLU A 43 -1.85 -18.06 -0.51
C GLU A 43 -1.40 -18.20 -1.97
N ASN A 44 -0.62 -17.24 -2.49
CA ASN A 44 -0.25 -17.18 -3.90
C ASN A 44 1.26 -17.36 -4.14
N TRP A 45 1.99 -17.84 -3.15
CA TRP A 45 3.47 -17.84 -3.16
C TRP A 45 4.07 -18.49 -4.41
N GLU A 46 3.58 -19.69 -4.80
CA GLU A 46 4.07 -20.40 -5.99
C GLU A 46 3.85 -19.62 -7.31
N ASN A 47 2.75 -18.87 -7.41
CA ASN A 47 2.46 -18.06 -8.59
C ASN A 47 3.38 -16.82 -8.61
N ILE A 48 3.58 -16.20 -7.45
CA ILE A 48 4.48 -15.05 -7.30
C ILE A 48 5.91 -15.43 -7.69
N GLU A 49 6.40 -16.58 -7.24
CA GLU A 49 7.74 -17.05 -7.58
C GLU A 49 7.93 -17.24 -9.09
N LYS A 50 6.89 -17.73 -9.79
CA LYS A 50 6.92 -17.91 -11.25
C LYS A 50 6.79 -16.60 -12.04
N SER A 51 6.16 -15.59 -11.46
CA SER A 51 5.78 -14.35 -12.16
C SER A 51 6.60 -13.12 -11.78
N ALA A 52 7.40 -13.17 -10.72
CA ALA A 52 8.19 -12.03 -10.28
C ALA A 52 9.35 -11.73 -11.25
N GLU A 53 9.44 -10.49 -11.69
CA GLU A 53 10.52 -9.95 -12.53
C GLU A 53 11.36 -8.99 -11.68
N PHE A 54 12.67 -9.27 -11.56
CA PHE A 54 13.61 -8.55 -10.69
C PHE A 54 14.70 -7.83 -11.48
#